data_AF-A0A292Q0V5-F1
#
_entry.id   AF-A0A292Q0V5-F1
#
_cell.length_a   1.000
_cell.length_b   1.000
_cell.length_c   1.000
_cell.angle_alpha   90.00
_cell.angle_beta   90.00
_cell.angle_gamma   90.00
#
_symmetry.space_group_name_H-M   'P 1'
#
loop_
_entity.id
_entity.type
_entity.pdbx_description
1 polymer ?
#
loop_
_entity_poly.entity_id
_entity_poly.type
_entity_poly.pdbx_seq_one_letter_code
_entity_poly.pdbx_strand_id
1 'polypeptide(L)'
;MSSSSSNVVGVHYRVGKKIGEGSFGVIFEGVNLLNNQHVAIKFEPRKSDAPQLRDEYRTYKILVGCPGIPNVYYFGQEGLHNILVIDLLGPSLEDLFDHCGRRFSIKTVVMVAKQMLSRVQTIHEKNLIYRDIKPDNFLIGRPGTKSANIIHVVDFGMAKQYRDPKTKQHIPYRERKSLSGTARYMSINTHLGREQSRRDDLEALGHVFMYFLRGGLPWQGLKAATNKQKYEKIGEKKQTTAIKELCDGFPEEFNQYLNYVRNLGFEDTPDYDFLRDLFTQALKNTGEVEDGDYDWMKLNNGKGWEAISKHPSSHNYHTAHNQTHGANGELRLLSPAQVRQPPQLTPSRLNAPHPPPPSPGKPMVQTRGDRQNAQGVMPTKRPSGQAGGLQKPVATPTASTQAQFQASNTNLPPTTRGPSPQVLNNQQNQPRNNPAEPKRSFMQRLSAAFCCGML
;
A
#
# COMPACT_ATOMS: atom_id res chain seq x y z
N MET A 1 4.91 44.86 15.91
CA MET A 1 5.40 43.83 14.98
C MET A 1 5.73 42.60 15.80
N SER A 2 4.81 41.63 15.89
CA SER A 2 5.08 40.36 16.59
C SER A 2 5.95 39.49 15.69
N SER A 3 7.08 39.04 16.21
CA SER A 3 7.97 38.10 15.53
C SER A 3 7.20 36.81 15.26
N SER A 4 6.84 36.55 14.00
CA SER A 4 6.38 35.24 13.57
C SER A 4 7.51 34.25 13.83
N SER A 5 7.43 33.49 14.92
CA SER A 5 8.30 32.35 15.15
C SER A 5 8.18 31.45 13.94
N SER A 6 9.17 31.48 13.05
CA SER A 6 9.19 30.65 11.86
C SER A 6 9.10 29.19 12.32
N ASN A 7 8.02 28.49 11.98
CA ASN A 7 7.83 27.06 12.24
C ASN A 7 8.91 26.28 11.47
N VAL A 8 10.11 26.19 12.03
CA VAL A 8 11.26 25.48 11.48
C VAL A 8 11.46 24.22 12.31
N VAL A 9 11.57 23.09 11.61
CA VAL A 9 11.85 21.78 12.19
C VAL A 9 13.14 21.22 11.59
N GLY A 10 13.77 20.28 12.28
CA GLY A 10 15.02 19.64 11.85
C GLY A 10 16.12 20.64 11.55
N VAL A 11 16.23 21.69 12.38
CA VAL A 11 17.18 22.82 12.28
C VAL A 11 16.91 23.78 11.12
N HIS A 12 16.58 23.29 9.92
CA HIS A 12 16.55 24.10 8.70
C HIS A 12 15.40 23.79 7.74
N TYR A 13 14.34 23.10 8.15
CA TYR A 13 13.14 22.89 7.32
C TYR A 13 12.01 23.79 7.76
N ARG A 14 11.67 24.80 6.96
CA ARG A 14 10.51 25.66 7.21
C ARG A 14 9.24 24.92 6.79
N VAL A 15 8.31 24.79 7.73
CA VAL A 15 6.98 24.20 7.52
C VAL A 15 6.09 25.20 6.78
N GLY A 16 5.48 24.75 5.70
CA GLY A 16 4.54 25.50 4.86
C GLY A 16 3.08 25.08 5.10
N LYS A 17 2.27 25.08 4.03
CA LYS A 17 0.86 24.73 4.13
C LYS A 17 0.67 23.22 4.34
N LYS A 18 -0.43 22.86 4.99
CA LYS A 18 -0.88 21.46 5.08
C LYS A 18 -1.26 20.96 3.69
N ILE A 19 -0.76 19.79 3.30
CA ILE A 19 -1.04 19.16 2.00
C ILE A 19 -1.72 17.80 2.13
N GLY A 20 -1.72 17.18 3.31
CA GLY A 20 -2.41 15.91 3.50
C GLY A 20 -2.67 15.58 4.97
N GLU A 21 -3.61 14.67 5.21
CA GLU A 21 -3.93 14.13 6.52
C GLU A 21 -4.40 12.68 6.39
N GLY A 22 -3.94 11.82 7.30
CA GLY A 22 -4.37 10.44 7.37
C GLY A 22 -4.44 9.95 8.80
N SER A 23 -4.75 8.67 8.97
CA SER A 23 -4.90 8.02 10.29
C SER A 23 -3.65 8.12 11.16
N PHE A 24 -2.46 8.29 10.56
CA PHE A 24 -1.17 8.24 11.25
C PHE A 24 -0.51 9.62 11.40
N GLY A 25 -1.11 10.68 10.88
CA GLY A 25 -0.50 12.00 10.99
C GLY A 25 -0.94 13.01 9.94
N VAL A 26 -0.26 14.15 9.96
CA VAL A 26 -0.50 15.29 9.09
C VAL A 26 0.75 15.57 8.26
N ILE A 27 0.57 15.87 6.98
CA ILE A 27 1.65 16.15 6.03
C ILE A 27 1.57 17.62 5.61
N PHE A 28 2.71 18.31 5.67
CA PHE A 28 2.88 19.68 5.24
C PHE A 28 3.89 19.73 4.08
N GLU A 29 3.73 20.67 3.16
CA GLU A 29 4.85 21.07 2.32
C GLU A 29 5.86 21.86 3.15
N GLY A 30 7.10 21.94 2.70
CA GLY A 30 8.13 22.74 3.34
C GLY A 30 9.27 23.08 2.40
N VAL A 31 10.21 23.87 2.91
CA VAL A 31 11.42 24.27 2.19
C VAL A 31 12.63 24.07 3.08
N ASN A 32 13.64 23.38 2.57
CA ASN A 32 14.97 23.31 3.17
C ASN A 32 15.67 24.67 2.98
N LEU A 33 15.96 25.35 4.08
CA LEU A 33 16.51 26.70 4.10
C LEU A 33 17.99 26.76 3.69
N LEU A 34 18.69 25.62 3.63
CA LEU A 34 20.09 25.57 3.23
C LEU A 34 20.27 25.62 1.71
N ASN A 35 19.31 25.07 0.96
CA ASN A 35 19.44 24.88 -0.49
C ASN A 35 18.16 25.20 -1.28
N ASN A 36 17.13 25.75 -0.63
CA ASN A 36 15.80 26.04 -1.19
C ASN A 36 15.08 24.83 -1.80
N GLN A 37 15.45 23.60 -1.43
CA GLN A 37 14.77 22.39 -1.89
C GLN A 37 13.40 22.27 -1.23
N HIS A 38 12.37 22.00 -2.04
CA HIS A 38 11.04 21.70 -1.51
C HIS A 38 10.96 20.28 -0.96
N VAL A 39 10.31 20.13 0.20
CA VAL A 39 10.19 18.87 0.93
C VAL A 39 8.74 18.63 1.39
N ALA A 40 8.41 17.39 1.70
CA ALA A 40 7.21 17.03 2.45
C ALA A 40 7.61 16.68 3.90
N ILE A 41 6.85 17.18 4.87
CA ILE A 41 7.11 17.04 6.30
C ILE A 41 5.91 16.36 6.94
N LYS A 42 6.07 15.10 7.34
CA LYS A 42 5.04 14.28 8.01
C LYS A 42 5.23 14.36 9.52
N PHE A 43 4.16 14.71 10.22
CA PHE A 43 4.08 14.77 11.67
C PHE A 43 3.19 13.65 12.19
N GLU A 44 3.71 12.85 13.12
CA GLU A 44 2.97 11.81 13.84
C GLU A 44 2.97 12.14 15.34
N PRO A 45 1.82 12.17 16.03
CA PRO A 45 1.78 12.34 17.48
C PRO A 45 2.55 11.21 18.20
N ARG A 46 3.40 11.57 19.17
CA ARG A 46 4.20 10.58 19.93
C ARG A 46 3.38 9.60 20.74
N LYS A 47 2.13 9.97 21.08
CA LYS A 47 1.18 9.14 21.81
C LYS A 47 0.18 8.44 20.88
N SER A 48 0.52 8.26 19.60
CA SER A 48 -0.29 7.47 18.68
C SER A 48 -0.42 6.03 19.19
N ASP A 49 -1.61 5.45 19.08
CA ASP A 49 -1.89 4.05 19.45
C ASP A 49 -1.16 3.05 18.53
N ALA A 50 -0.83 3.49 17.31
CA ALA A 50 -0.11 2.71 16.31
C ALA A 50 1.02 3.57 15.72
N PRO A 51 2.16 3.73 16.42
CA PRO A 51 3.29 4.51 15.91
C PRO A 51 3.98 3.76 14.77
N GLN A 52 4.14 4.43 13.63
CA GLN A 52 4.68 3.87 12.40
C GLN A 52 5.84 4.70 11.83
N LEU A 53 5.92 5.99 12.14
CA LEU A 53 6.80 6.92 11.42
C LEU A 53 8.30 6.57 11.54
N ARG A 54 8.71 6.00 12.68
CA ARG A 54 10.10 5.53 12.87
C ARG A 54 10.42 4.31 12.01
N ASP A 55 9.48 3.39 11.87
CA ASP A 55 9.67 2.18 11.06
C ASP A 55 9.55 2.49 9.56
N GLU A 56 8.70 3.46 9.21
CA GLU A 56 8.67 4.08 7.89
C GLU A 56 10.04 4.71 7.54
N TYR A 57 10.64 5.50 8.44
CA TYR A 57 12.00 6.05 8.25
C TYR A 57 13.04 4.95 7.98
N ARG A 58 13.02 3.86 8.77
CA ARG A 58 13.93 2.72 8.57
C ARG A 58 13.73 2.07 7.20
N THR A 59 12.48 1.96 6.75
CA THR A 59 12.15 1.42 5.43
C THR A 59 12.70 2.32 4.32
N TYR A 60 12.53 3.64 4.41
CA TYR A 60 13.18 4.57 3.48
C TYR A 60 14.70 4.40 3.44
N LYS A 61 15.35 4.20 4.59
CA LYS A 61 16.81 3.96 4.64
C LYS A 61 17.24 2.66 3.96
N ILE A 62 16.40 1.63 3.92
CA ILE A 62 16.65 0.39 3.17
C ILE A 62 16.47 0.60 1.66
N LEU A 63 15.49 1.41 1.28
CA LEU A 63 15.07 1.63 -0.11
C LEU A 63 15.77 2.81 -0.80
N VAL A 64 16.54 3.62 -0.07
CA VAL A 64 17.21 4.81 -0.60
C VAL A 64 18.04 4.49 -1.85
N GLY A 65 17.97 5.37 -2.85
CA GLY A 65 18.66 5.20 -4.14
C GLY A 65 17.91 4.31 -5.15
N CYS A 66 16.80 3.68 -4.76
CA CYS A 66 15.97 2.93 -5.69
C CYS A 66 15.08 3.86 -6.54
N PRO A 67 14.91 3.60 -7.85
CA PRO A 67 14.05 4.42 -8.71
C PRO A 67 12.60 4.51 -8.20
N GLY A 68 12.07 5.73 -8.15
CA GLY A 68 10.71 6.01 -7.69
C GLY A 68 10.49 5.85 -6.18
N ILE A 69 11.58 5.83 -5.39
CA ILE A 69 11.52 5.97 -3.94
C ILE A 69 12.01 7.39 -3.57
N PRO A 70 11.20 8.21 -2.89
CA PRO A 70 11.63 9.51 -2.39
C PRO A 70 12.87 9.43 -1.50
N ASN A 71 13.74 10.43 -1.60
CA ASN A 71 14.81 10.55 -0.62
C ASN A 71 14.26 10.95 0.74
N VAL A 72 14.92 10.44 1.78
CA VAL A 72 14.64 10.80 3.16
C VAL A 72 15.77 11.67 3.71
N TYR A 73 15.41 12.79 4.30
CA TYR A 73 16.35 13.84 4.71
C TYR A 73 16.53 13.94 6.22
N TYR A 74 15.43 13.77 6.96
CA TYR A 74 15.44 13.93 8.40
C TYR A 74 14.38 13.06 9.05
N PHE A 75 14.73 12.51 10.20
CA PHE A 75 13.79 11.97 11.16
C PHE A 75 14.18 12.44 12.55
N GLY A 76 13.22 12.94 13.32
CA GLY A 76 13.47 13.45 14.66
C GLY A 76 12.21 13.62 15.48
N GLN A 77 12.39 14.04 16.73
CA GLN A 77 11.30 14.31 17.66
C GLN A 77 11.32 15.78 18.04
N GLU A 78 10.21 16.47 17.84
CA GLU A 78 10.08 17.87 18.24
C GLU A 78 8.74 18.08 18.93
N GLY A 79 8.82 18.57 20.16
CA GLY A 79 7.67 18.67 21.06
C GLY A 79 6.96 17.33 21.25
N LEU A 80 5.69 17.29 20.84
CA LEU A 80 4.80 16.13 20.99
C LEU A 80 4.71 15.25 19.74
N HIS A 81 5.54 15.51 18.72
CA HIS A 81 5.46 14.82 17.43
C HIS A 81 6.79 14.14 17.06
N ASN A 82 6.70 12.99 16.40
CA ASN A 82 7.74 12.49 15.52
C ASN A 82 7.61 13.20 14.16
N ILE A 83 8.74 13.51 13.53
CA ILE A 83 8.81 14.24 12.26
C ILE A 83 9.64 13.43 11.27
N LEU A 84 9.14 13.33 10.04
CA LEU A 84 9.83 12.74 8.89
C LEU A 84 9.84 13.74 7.73
N VAL A 85 11.01 14.00 7.17
CA VAL A 85 11.18 14.90 6.02
C VAL A 85 11.66 14.09 4.81
N ILE A 86 10.90 14.16 3.72
CA ILE A 86 11.19 13.48 2.43
C ILE A 86 11.06 14.45 1.26
N ASP A 87 11.42 14.01 0.06
CA ASP A 87 11.14 14.76 -1.18
C ASP A 87 9.66 15.16 -1.30
N LEU A 88 9.41 16.41 -1.71
CA LEU A 88 8.07 16.81 -2.14
C LEU A 88 7.80 16.25 -3.54
N LEU A 89 6.70 15.52 -3.68
CA LEU A 89 6.22 14.95 -4.95
C LEU A 89 5.05 15.75 -5.55
N GLY A 90 4.58 15.32 -6.71
CA GLY A 90 3.35 15.80 -7.34
C GLY A 90 2.09 15.11 -6.77
N PRO A 91 0.94 15.22 -7.46
CA PRO A 91 -0.32 14.60 -7.06
C PRO A 91 -0.25 13.07 -7.05
N SER A 92 -1.14 12.46 -6.27
CA SER A 92 -1.35 11.01 -6.28
C SER A 92 -2.07 10.56 -7.54
N LEU A 93 -2.02 9.26 -7.83
CA LEU A 93 -2.83 8.67 -8.89
C LEU A 93 -4.33 8.77 -8.60
N GLU A 94 -4.76 8.86 -7.33
CA GLU A 94 -6.18 9.12 -7.01
C GLU A 94 -6.58 10.55 -7.41
N ASP A 95 -5.75 11.55 -7.11
CA ASP A 95 -6.04 12.95 -7.49
C ASP A 95 -6.10 13.09 -9.01
N LEU A 96 -5.14 12.49 -9.72
CA LEU A 96 -5.11 12.48 -11.19
C LEU A 96 -6.31 11.74 -11.78
N PHE A 97 -6.75 10.67 -11.11
CA PHE A 97 -7.92 9.90 -11.51
C PHE A 97 -9.20 10.72 -11.39
N ASP A 98 -9.38 11.46 -10.29
CA ASP A 98 -10.48 12.40 -10.12
C ASP A 98 -10.45 13.50 -11.19
N HIS A 99 -9.27 14.07 -11.47
CA HIS A 99 -9.11 15.10 -12.52
C HIS A 99 -9.43 14.58 -13.92
N CYS A 100 -9.25 13.28 -14.18
CA CYS A 100 -9.58 12.64 -15.46
C CYS A 100 -11.03 12.11 -15.51
N GLY A 101 -11.92 12.57 -14.62
CA GLY A 101 -13.32 12.15 -14.62
C GLY A 101 -13.52 10.73 -14.11
N ARG A 102 -12.64 10.28 -13.20
CA ARG A 102 -12.69 8.96 -12.53
C ARG A 102 -12.67 7.80 -13.50
N ARG A 103 -11.91 7.91 -14.58
CA ARG A 103 -11.59 6.80 -15.48
C ARG A 103 -10.30 7.10 -16.20
N PHE A 104 -9.40 6.12 -16.24
CA PHE A 104 -8.23 6.19 -17.11
C PHE A 104 -8.45 5.35 -18.37
N SER A 105 -7.82 5.77 -19.46
CA SER A 105 -7.71 5.02 -20.71
C SER A 105 -6.85 3.77 -20.50
N ILE A 106 -7.03 2.77 -21.38
CA ILE A 106 -6.23 1.54 -21.35
C ILE A 106 -4.74 1.86 -21.47
N LYS A 107 -4.38 2.78 -22.38
CA LYS A 107 -3.00 3.27 -22.56
C LYS A 107 -2.41 3.78 -21.25
N THR A 108 -3.11 4.70 -20.57
CA THR A 108 -2.67 5.24 -19.28
C THR A 108 -2.53 4.16 -18.22
N VAL A 109 -3.52 3.27 -18.07
CA VAL A 109 -3.47 2.19 -17.06
C VAL A 109 -2.31 1.24 -17.32
N VAL A 110 -2.05 0.85 -18.56
CA VAL A 110 -0.94 -0.04 -18.91
C VAL A 110 0.41 0.58 -18.54
N MET A 111 0.66 1.84 -18.93
CA MET A 111 1.91 2.52 -18.61
C MET A 111 2.08 2.75 -17.11
N VAL A 112 0.99 3.06 -16.40
CA VAL A 112 0.97 3.16 -14.93
C VAL A 112 1.27 1.81 -14.29
N ALA A 113 0.64 0.73 -14.76
CA ALA A 113 0.78 -0.61 -14.22
C ALA A 113 2.22 -1.12 -14.29
N LYS A 114 2.92 -0.89 -15.41
CA LYS A 114 4.33 -1.26 -15.58
C LYS A 114 5.24 -0.57 -14.56
N GLN A 115 5.02 0.74 -14.33
CA GLN A 115 5.79 1.47 -13.32
C GLN A 115 5.45 1.03 -11.90
N MET A 116 4.16 0.89 -11.54
CA MET A 116 3.73 0.44 -10.22
C MET A 116 4.26 -0.96 -9.88
N LEU A 117 4.18 -1.89 -10.84
CA LEU A 117 4.72 -3.24 -10.71
C LEU A 117 6.23 -3.21 -10.45
N SER A 118 6.97 -2.34 -11.15
CA SER A 118 8.41 -2.16 -10.93
C SER A 118 8.73 -1.62 -9.54
N ARG A 119 7.90 -0.72 -8.98
CA ARG A 119 8.06 -0.24 -7.59
C ARG A 119 7.85 -1.36 -6.58
N VAL A 120 6.79 -2.14 -6.75
CA VAL A 120 6.48 -3.27 -5.87
C VAL A 120 7.55 -4.36 -5.96
N GLN A 121 8.02 -4.68 -7.17
CA GLN A 121 9.16 -5.58 -7.38
C GLN A 121 10.40 -5.11 -6.60
N THR A 122 10.74 -3.82 -6.69
CA THR A 122 11.89 -3.25 -5.99
C THR A 122 11.78 -3.40 -4.47
N ILE A 123 10.58 -3.19 -3.90
CA ILE A 123 10.32 -3.39 -2.48
C ILE A 123 10.51 -4.87 -2.10
N HIS A 124 9.98 -5.78 -2.91
CA HIS A 124 10.12 -7.23 -2.72
C HIS A 124 11.58 -7.71 -2.80
N GLU A 125 12.37 -7.17 -3.73
CA GLU A 125 13.80 -7.47 -3.85
C GLU A 125 14.60 -7.02 -2.62
N LYS A 126 14.14 -5.96 -1.95
CA LYS A 126 14.66 -5.48 -0.66
C LYS A 126 14.11 -6.24 0.55
N ASN A 127 13.48 -7.40 0.32
CA ASN A 127 12.98 -8.35 1.34
C ASN A 127 11.76 -7.85 2.13
N LEU A 128 11.08 -6.83 1.63
CA LEU A 128 9.90 -6.22 2.23
C LEU A 128 8.65 -6.53 1.40
N ILE A 129 7.48 -6.52 2.03
CA ILE A 129 6.16 -6.42 1.40
C ILE A 129 5.52 -5.11 1.84
N TYR A 130 4.71 -4.52 0.99
CA TYR A 130 4.19 -3.16 1.14
C TYR A 130 2.89 -3.10 1.95
N ARG A 131 1.95 -4.02 1.68
CA ARG A 131 0.70 -4.28 2.41
C ARG A 131 -0.38 -3.19 2.39
N ASP A 132 -0.14 -2.00 1.84
CA ASP A 132 -1.17 -0.95 1.69
C ASP A 132 -1.23 -0.36 0.28
N ILE A 133 -1.26 -1.24 -0.74
CA ILE A 133 -1.43 -0.84 -2.14
C ILE A 133 -2.78 -0.12 -2.32
N LYS A 134 -2.71 1.16 -2.69
CA LYS A 134 -3.85 2.01 -3.04
C LYS A 134 -3.38 3.19 -3.91
N PRO A 135 -4.23 3.76 -4.78
CA PRO A 135 -3.87 4.87 -5.66
C PRO A 135 -3.25 6.08 -4.94
N ASP A 136 -3.72 6.36 -3.71
CA ASP A 136 -3.28 7.49 -2.89
C ASP A 136 -1.77 7.46 -2.56
N ASN A 137 -1.17 6.26 -2.51
CA ASN A 137 0.23 6.07 -2.15
C ASN A 137 1.17 6.02 -3.35
N PHE A 138 0.64 6.15 -4.57
CA PHE A 138 1.44 6.26 -5.80
C PHE A 138 1.33 7.68 -6.34
N LEU A 139 2.43 8.41 -6.40
CA LEU A 139 2.46 9.83 -6.75
C LEU A 139 3.37 10.05 -7.96
N ILE A 140 3.03 11.01 -8.82
CA ILE A 140 3.96 11.42 -9.87
C ILE A 140 5.02 12.37 -9.31
N GLY A 141 6.12 12.56 -10.03
CA GLY A 141 7.10 13.60 -9.67
C GLY A 141 6.54 15.01 -9.84
N ARG A 142 7.29 16.02 -9.39
CA ARG A 142 6.83 17.41 -9.48
C ARG A 142 6.83 17.90 -10.94
N PRO A 143 5.87 18.78 -11.30
CA PRO A 143 5.86 19.49 -12.58
C PRO A 143 7.20 20.10 -12.95
N GLY A 144 7.54 20.09 -14.24
CA GLY A 144 8.77 20.70 -14.76
C GLY A 144 10.08 20.05 -14.31
N THR A 145 10.02 18.88 -13.66
CA THR A 145 11.21 18.11 -13.27
C THR A 145 11.40 16.89 -14.19
N LYS A 146 12.62 16.35 -14.25
CA LYS A 146 12.91 15.11 -14.98
C LYS A 146 12.11 13.91 -14.48
N SER A 147 11.57 13.97 -13.26
CA SER A 147 10.76 12.92 -12.64
C SER A 147 9.25 13.15 -12.77
N ALA A 148 8.80 14.18 -13.50
CA ALA A 148 7.37 14.51 -13.64
C ALA A 148 6.50 13.32 -14.10
N ASN A 149 7.04 12.44 -14.93
CA ASN A 149 6.32 11.25 -15.46
C ASN A 149 6.71 9.95 -14.74
N ILE A 150 7.54 10.04 -13.69
CA ILE A 150 7.95 8.89 -12.88
C ILE A 150 6.92 8.73 -11.77
N ILE A 151 6.35 7.53 -11.69
CA ILE A 151 5.50 7.14 -10.55
C ILE A 151 6.42 6.77 -9.38
N HIS A 152 6.14 7.33 -8.22
CA HIS A 152 6.82 7.08 -6.97
C HIS A 152 5.86 6.36 -6.01
N VAL A 153 6.41 5.65 -5.02
CA VAL A 153 5.63 5.05 -3.94
C VAL A 153 6.04 5.69 -2.60
N VAL A 154 5.05 6.02 -1.78
CA VAL A 154 5.22 6.64 -0.45
C VAL A 154 4.56 5.81 0.64
N ASP A 155 4.56 6.29 1.88
CA ASP A 155 3.83 5.71 3.02
C ASP A 155 4.18 4.23 3.30
N PHE A 156 5.36 4.00 3.87
CA PHE A 156 5.82 2.65 4.25
C PHE A 156 5.44 2.25 5.68
N GLY A 157 4.47 2.94 6.31
CA GLY A 157 4.07 2.66 7.69
C GLY A 157 3.53 1.25 7.91
N MET A 158 3.02 0.63 6.84
CA MET A 158 2.53 -0.75 6.84
C MET A 158 3.54 -1.77 6.29
N ALA A 159 4.71 -1.35 5.80
CA ALA A 159 5.66 -2.28 5.22
C ALA A 159 6.16 -3.31 6.25
N LYS A 160 6.48 -4.53 5.78
CA LYS A 160 6.93 -5.62 6.64
C LYS A 160 7.98 -6.47 5.95
N GLN A 161 8.97 -6.94 6.68
CA GLN A 161 9.93 -7.92 6.17
C GLN A 161 9.26 -9.29 5.98
N TYR A 162 9.28 -9.81 4.75
CA TYR A 162 8.67 -11.11 4.42
C TYR A 162 9.69 -12.26 4.35
N ARG A 163 10.98 -11.94 4.31
CA ARG A 163 12.05 -12.94 4.39
C ARG A 163 13.28 -12.35 5.06
N ASP A 164 14.12 -13.19 5.63
CA ASP A 164 15.39 -12.75 6.18
C ASP A 164 16.30 -12.16 5.08
N PRO A 165 16.88 -10.96 5.26
CA PRO A 165 17.70 -10.32 4.24
C PRO A 165 18.96 -11.10 3.88
N LYS A 166 19.49 -11.92 4.79
CA LYS A 166 20.73 -12.70 4.62
C LYS A 166 20.44 -14.11 4.10
N THR A 167 19.62 -14.88 4.81
CA THR A 167 19.34 -16.29 4.49
C THR A 167 18.28 -16.46 3.41
N LYS A 168 17.53 -15.39 3.10
CA LYS A 168 16.35 -15.41 2.23
C LYS A 168 15.23 -16.34 2.68
N GLN A 169 15.29 -16.85 3.90
CA GLN A 169 14.24 -17.68 4.49
C GLN A 169 12.94 -16.88 4.60
N HIS A 170 11.87 -17.40 4.00
CA HIS A 170 10.54 -16.78 4.04
C HIS A 170 9.95 -16.81 5.45
N ILE A 171 9.13 -15.81 5.80
CA ILE A 171 8.36 -15.85 7.04
C ILE A 171 7.40 -17.05 7.02
N PRO A 172 7.13 -17.67 8.18
CA PRO A 172 6.20 -18.79 8.24
C PRO A 172 4.77 -18.33 7.92
N TYR A 173 4.01 -19.21 7.28
CA TYR A 173 2.58 -19.02 7.08
C TYR A 173 1.84 -18.91 8.41
N ARG A 174 0.88 -17.98 8.50
CA ARG A 174 0.01 -17.79 9.67
C ARG A 174 -1.38 -17.39 9.23
N GLU A 175 -2.36 -17.65 10.09
CA GLU A 175 -3.74 -17.25 9.91
C GLU A 175 -4.23 -16.46 11.14
N ARG A 176 -5.50 -16.03 11.12
CA ARG A 176 -6.14 -15.23 12.18
C ARG A 176 -5.42 -13.89 12.43
N LYS A 177 -4.86 -13.31 11.37
CA LYS A 177 -4.32 -11.96 11.37
C LYS A 177 -5.45 -10.93 11.46
N SER A 178 -5.21 -9.84 12.19
CA SER A 178 -6.09 -8.68 12.15
C SER A 178 -6.07 -8.07 10.75
N LEU A 179 -7.24 -7.68 10.26
CA LEU A 179 -7.38 -6.99 8.97
C LEU A 179 -6.71 -5.62 9.06
N SER A 180 -5.79 -5.35 8.14
CA SER A 180 -5.07 -4.09 8.04
C SER A 180 -4.88 -3.69 6.59
N GLY A 181 -4.85 -2.39 6.32
CA GLY A 181 -4.80 -1.83 4.96
C GLY A 181 -6.19 -1.55 4.38
N THR A 182 -6.22 -1.07 3.15
CA THR A 182 -7.46 -0.58 2.51
C THR A 182 -8.35 -1.71 1.98
N ALA A 183 -9.54 -1.90 2.57
CA ALA A 183 -10.48 -3.00 2.24
C ALA A 183 -10.79 -3.13 0.74
N ARG A 184 -10.89 -1.99 0.05
CA ARG A 184 -11.22 -1.89 -1.37
C ARG A 184 -10.21 -2.65 -2.25
N TYR A 185 -8.92 -2.59 -1.93
CA TYR A 185 -7.87 -3.11 -2.80
C TYR A 185 -7.21 -4.38 -2.27
N MET A 186 -7.22 -4.63 -0.95
CA MET A 186 -6.55 -5.80 -0.35
C MET A 186 -6.97 -7.15 -0.97
N SER A 187 -6.07 -8.13 -0.93
CA SER A 187 -6.31 -9.48 -1.48
C SER A 187 -7.44 -10.23 -0.79
N ILE A 188 -7.97 -11.25 -1.44
CA ILE A 188 -8.92 -12.21 -0.84
C ILE A 188 -8.27 -12.88 0.38
N ASN A 189 -7.00 -13.29 0.29
CA ASN A 189 -6.29 -13.91 1.42
C ASN A 189 -6.19 -12.98 2.63
N THR A 190 -6.02 -11.67 2.41
CA THR A 190 -6.02 -10.68 3.49
C THR A 190 -7.38 -10.65 4.19
N HIS A 191 -8.49 -10.65 3.44
CA HIS A 191 -9.86 -10.73 3.99
C HIS A 191 -10.08 -12.00 4.82
N LEU A 192 -9.45 -13.11 4.44
CA LEU A 192 -9.49 -14.39 5.16
C LEU A 192 -8.57 -14.42 6.39
N GLY A 193 -7.91 -13.31 6.73
CA GLY A 193 -7.03 -13.22 7.90
C GLY A 193 -5.74 -14.03 7.75
N ARG A 194 -5.31 -14.32 6.51
CA ARG A 194 -4.04 -15.00 6.23
C ARG A 194 -2.90 -14.00 6.27
N GLU A 195 -1.71 -14.46 6.66
CA GLU A 195 -0.49 -13.64 6.62
C GLU A 195 -0.22 -13.22 5.18
N GLN A 196 0.08 -11.93 5.01
CA GLN A 196 0.35 -11.38 3.69
C GLN A 196 1.77 -11.73 3.23
N SER A 197 1.94 -11.97 1.95
CA SER A 197 3.23 -12.07 1.25
C SER A 197 3.18 -11.29 -0.07
N ARG A 198 4.19 -11.49 -0.93
CA ARG A 198 4.35 -10.79 -2.21
C ARG A 198 3.11 -10.92 -3.11
N ARG A 199 2.42 -12.06 -3.08
CA ARG A 199 1.21 -12.30 -3.90
C ARG A 199 0.08 -11.34 -3.54
N ASP A 200 -0.01 -10.93 -2.29
CA ASP A 200 -1.10 -10.09 -1.81
C ASP A 200 -0.95 -8.64 -2.28
N ASP A 201 0.30 -8.14 -2.37
CA ASP A 201 0.60 -6.85 -2.99
C ASP A 201 0.27 -6.86 -4.50
N LEU A 202 0.57 -7.97 -5.18
CA LEU A 202 0.29 -8.11 -6.62
C LEU A 202 -1.20 -8.26 -6.94
N GLU A 203 -1.96 -8.99 -6.12
CA GLU A 203 -3.42 -9.05 -6.25
C GLU A 203 -4.05 -7.68 -6.00
N ALA A 204 -3.55 -6.94 -5.01
CA ALA A 204 -4.02 -5.59 -4.74
C ALA A 204 -3.72 -4.61 -5.88
N LEU A 205 -2.55 -4.72 -6.53
CA LEU A 205 -2.26 -3.98 -7.77
C LEU A 205 -3.29 -4.30 -8.86
N GLY A 206 -3.64 -5.57 -9.06
CA GLY A 206 -4.67 -5.97 -10.02
C GLY A 206 -6.03 -5.32 -9.73
N HIS A 207 -6.43 -5.26 -8.46
CA HIS A 207 -7.64 -4.54 -8.04
C HIS A 207 -7.55 -3.03 -8.32
N VAL A 208 -6.38 -2.41 -8.14
CA VAL A 208 -6.15 -0.99 -8.47
C VAL A 208 -6.23 -0.74 -9.98
N PHE A 209 -5.67 -1.64 -10.80
CA PHE A 209 -5.75 -1.50 -12.27
C PHE A 209 -7.19 -1.57 -12.76
N MET A 210 -7.96 -2.55 -12.27
CA MET A 210 -9.38 -2.65 -12.61
C MET A 210 -10.20 -1.48 -12.08
N TYR A 211 -9.83 -0.91 -10.93
CA TYR A 211 -10.45 0.31 -10.42
C TYR A 211 -10.27 1.48 -11.39
N PHE A 212 -9.04 1.69 -11.89
CA PHE A 212 -8.77 2.76 -12.86
C PHE A 212 -9.50 2.59 -14.19
N LEU A 213 -9.57 1.37 -14.70
CA LEU A 213 -10.24 1.07 -15.97
C LEU A 213 -11.77 1.23 -15.89
N ARG A 214 -12.36 0.81 -14.77
CA ARG A 214 -13.82 0.73 -14.60
C ARG A 214 -14.45 1.99 -14.01
N GLY A 215 -13.67 2.82 -13.32
CA GLY A 215 -14.19 3.92 -12.51
C GLY A 215 -14.63 3.52 -11.10
N GLY A 216 -14.76 2.21 -10.87
CA GLY A 216 -15.15 1.61 -9.60
C GLY A 216 -15.13 0.08 -9.64
N LEU A 217 -15.18 -0.54 -8.47
CA LEU A 217 -15.12 -1.98 -8.27
C LEU A 217 -16.46 -2.54 -7.80
N PRO A 218 -16.82 -3.80 -8.14
CA PRO A 218 -18.11 -4.40 -7.80
C PRO A 218 -18.44 -4.50 -6.30
N TRP A 219 -17.43 -4.35 -5.44
CA TRP A 219 -17.55 -4.38 -3.98
C TRP A 219 -17.49 -2.98 -3.34
N GLN A 220 -17.63 -1.90 -4.12
CA GLN A 220 -17.79 -0.55 -3.57
C GLN A 220 -19.26 -0.28 -3.18
N GLY A 221 -19.45 0.64 -2.22
CA GLY A 221 -20.79 1.09 -1.81
C GLY A 221 -21.62 0.10 -0.99
N LEU A 222 -21.05 -1.05 -0.60
CA LEU A 222 -21.75 -2.05 0.21
C LEU A 222 -22.08 -1.51 1.61
N LYS A 223 -23.37 -1.61 1.99
CA LYS A 223 -23.86 -1.19 3.30
C LYS A 223 -23.67 -2.30 4.34
N ALA A 224 -23.19 -1.94 5.53
CA ALA A 224 -23.03 -2.82 6.68
C ALA A 224 -23.21 -2.01 7.98
N ALA A 225 -23.60 -2.69 9.07
CA ALA A 225 -23.82 -2.00 10.35
C ALA A 225 -22.51 -1.69 11.08
N THR A 226 -21.47 -2.51 10.87
CA THR A 226 -20.15 -2.32 11.49
C THR A 226 -19.04 -2.38 10.44
N ASN A 227 -17.87 -1.82 10.79
CA ASN A 227 -16.68 -1.93 9.94
C ASN A 227 -16.26 -3.39 9.72
N LYS A 228 -16.35 -4.24 10.75
CA LYS A 228 -16.04 -5.67 10.62
C LYS A 228 -16.92 -6.35 9.57
N GLN A 229 -18.24 -6.17 9.65
CA GLN A 229 -19.18 -6.69 8.67
C GLN A 229 -18.97 -6.09 7.27
N LYS A 230 -18.54 -4.83 7.18
CA LYS A 230 -18.21 -4.19 5.90
C LYS A 230 -17.05 -4.90 5.22
N TYR A 231 -15.98 -5.22 5.98
CA TYR A 231 -14.85 -5.98 5.45
C TYR A 231 -15.28 -7.37 5.00
N GLU A 232 -16.03 -8.10 5.83
CA GLU A 232 -16.57 -9.43 5.50
C GLU A 232 -17.36 -9.41 4.18
N LYS A 233 -18.33 -8.48 4.02
CA LYS A 233 -19.12 -8.35 2.78
C LYS A 233 -18.26 -8.02 1.55
N ILE A 234 -17.24 -7.17 1.72
CA ILE A 234 -16.31 -6.85 0.62
C ILE A 234 -15.52 -8.11 0.22
N GLY A 235 -15.00 -8.85 1.21
CA GLY A 235 -14.26 -10.09 0.99
C GLY A 235 -15.11 -11.18 0.32
N GLU A 236 -16.37 -11.35 0.74
CA GLU A 236 -17.35 -12.25 0.12
C GLU A 236 -17.64 -11.84 -1.34
N LYS A 237 -17.86 -10.54 -1.59
CA LYS A 237 -18.11 -10.05 -2.95
C LYS A 237 -16.89 -10.24 -3.85
N LYS A 238 -15.67 -10.08 -3.34
CA LYS A 238 -14.43 -10.36 -4.08
C LYS A 238 -14.29 -11.83 -4.47
N GLN A 239 -14.64 -12.74 -3.56
CA GLN A 239 -14.59 -14.19 -3.81
C GLN A 239 -15.63 -14.63 -4.84
N THR A 240 -16.83 -14.05 -4.77
CA THR A 240 -17.95 -14.43 -5.65
C THR A 240 -17.91 -13.76 -7.02
N THR A 241 -17.21 -12.64 -7.18
CA THR A 241 -17.03 -11.98 -8.49
C THR A 241 -15.99 -12.73 -9.31
N ALA A 242 -16.40 -13.32 -10.43
CA ALA A 242 -15.48 -14.01 -11.33
C ALA A 242 -14.46 -13.03 -11.93
N ILE A 243 -13.20 -13.47 -12.12
CA ILE A 243 -12.16 -12.61 -12.73
C ILE A 243 -12.57 -12.17 -14.14
N LYS A 244 -13.14 -13.10 -14.92
CA LYS A 244 -13.66 -12.82 -16.26
C LYS A 244 -14.76 -11.74 -16.25
N GLU A 245 -15.65 -11.76 -15.24
CA GLU A 245 -16.68 -10.72 -15.07
C GLU A 245 -16.06 -9.38 -14.69
N LEU A 246 -15.07 -9.39 -13.79
CA LEU A 246 -14.37 -8.16 -13.39
C LEU A 246 -13.65 -7.51 -14.59
N CYS A 247 -13.00 -8.31 -15.42
CA CYS A 247 -12.21 -7.89 -16.58
C CYS A 247 -13.01 -7.74 -17.87
N ASP A 248 -14.32 -7.99 -17.86
CA ASP A 248 -15.15 -7.92 -19.05
C ASP A 248 -15.10 -6.53 -19.71
N GLY A 249 -14.95 -6.51 -21.04
CA GLY A 249 -14.80 -5.29 -21.84
C GLY A 249 -13.41 -4.63 -21.82
N PHE A 250 -12.41 -5.26 -21.20
CA PHE A 250 -11.01 -4.79 -21.17
C PHE A 250 -10.06 -5.83 -21.78
N PRO A 251 -8.78 -5.47 -22.06
CA PRO A 251 -7.82 -6.42 -22.64
C PRO A 251 -7.67 -7.70 -21.79
N GLU A 252 -7.62 -8.86 -22.45
CA GLU A 252 -7.58 -10.18 -21.80
C GLU A 252 -6.34 -10.35 -20.90
N GLU A 253 -5.28 -9.57 -21.13
CA GLU A 253 -4.08 -9.60 -20.32
C GLU A 253 -4.32 -9.16 -18.86
N PHE A 254 -5.34 -8.34 -18.58
CA PHE A 254 -5.75 -8.03 -17.20
C PHE A 254 -6.40 -9.24 -16.51
N ASN A 255 -7.15 -10.04 -17.26
CA ASN A 255 -7.70 -11.33 -16.81
C ASN A 255 -6.57 -12.33 -16.53
N GLN A 256 -5.59 -12.44 -17.43
CA GLN A 256 -4.40 -13.28 -17.24
C GLN A 256 -3.57 -12.85 -16.02
N TYR A 257 -3.36 -11.54 -15.84
CA TYR A 257 -2.67 -10.99 -14.66
C TYR A 257 -3.35 -11.43 -13.36
N LEU A 258 -4.68 -11.22 -13.26
CA LEU A 258 -5.41 -11.54 -12.03
C LEU A 258 -5.49 -13.05 -11.75
N ASN A 259 -5.60 -13.88 -12.79
CA ASN A 259 -5.51 -15.33 -12.64
C ASN A 259 -4.14 -15.76 -12.14
N TYR A 260 -3.07 -15.21 -12.71
CA TYR A 260 -1.71 -15.53 -12.29
C TYR A 260 -1.50 -15.20 -10.81
N VAL A 261 -1.77 -13.96 -10.39
CA VAL A 261 -1.44 -13.50 -9.03
C VAL A 261 -2.32 -14.16 -7.96
N ARG A 262 -3.57 -14.52 -8.28
CA ARG A 262 -4.46 -15.25 -7.35
C ARG A 262 -4.06 -16.72 -7.16
N ASN A 263 -3.33 -17.30 -8.12
CA ASN A 263 -2.87 -18.69 -8.07
C ASN A 263 -1.46 -18.85 -7.47
N LEU A 264 -0.76 -17.76 -7.13
CA LEU A 264 0.54 -17.83 -6.48
C LEU A 264 0.44 -18.47 -5.07
N GLY A 265 1.35 -19.40 -4.81
CA GLY A 265 1.64 -19.93 -3.48
C GLY A 265 2.15 -18.84 -2.53
N PHE A 266 2.05 -19.09 -1.22
CA PHE A 266 2.41 -18.10 -0.20
C PHE A 266 3.89 -17.68 -0.27
N GLU A 267 4.78 -18.63 -0.56
CA GLU A 267 6.23 -18.40 -0.62
C GLU A 267 6.75 -18.21 -2.04
N ASP A 268 5.88 -18.31 -3.05
CA ASP A 268 6.26 -18.25 -4.45
C ASP A 268 6.95 -16.92 -4.79
N THR A 269 7.92 -16.99 -5.69
CA THR A 269 8.54 -15.80 -6.27
C THR A 269 7.76 -15.44 -7.53
N PRO A 270 7.11 -14.26 -7.57
CA PRO A 270 6.39 -13.83 -8.77
C PRO A 270 7.34 -13.63 -9.96
N ASP A 271 6.86 -13.96 -11.15
CA ASP A 271 7.49 -13.65 -12.43
C ASP A 271 7.08 -12.25 -12.88
N TYR A 272 7.83 -11.24 -12.43
CA TYR A 272 7.53 -9.84 -12.75
C TYR A 272 7.75 -9.51 -14.23
N ASP A 273 8.63 -10.25 -14.92
CA ASP A 273 8.86 -10.09 -16.36
C ASP A 273 7.61 -10.50 -17.14
N PHE A 274 7.09 -11.70 -16.87
CA PHE A 274 5.83 -12.16 -17.44
C PHE A 274 4.69 -11.16 -17.20
N LEU A 275 4.54 -10.66 -15.96
CA LEU A 275 3.50 -9.69 -15.64
C LEU A 275 3.65 -8.35 -16.39
N ARG A 276 4.88 -7.89 -16.65
CA ARG A 276 5.15 -6.70 -17.48
C ARG A 276 4.88 -6.96 -18.97
N ASP A 277 5.16 -8.16 -19.44
CA ASP A 277 4.93 -8.56 -20.82
C ASP A 277 3.44 -8.65 -21.15
N LEU A 278 2.60 -9.08 -20.20
CA LEU A 278 1.14 -8.98 -20.30
C LEU A 278 0.68 -7.55 -20.61
N PHE A 279 1.17 -6.55 -19.87
CA PHE A 279 0.80 -5.16 -20.13
C PHE A 279 1.35 -4.64 -21.46
N THR A 280 2.55 -5.07 -21.84
CA THR A 280 3.13 -4.74 -23.15
C THR A 280 2.29 -5.33 -24.29
N GLN A 281 1.74 -6.54 -24.12
CA GLN A 281 0.85 -7.18 -25.09
C GLN A 281 -0.51 -6.48 -25.15
N ALA A 282 -1.08 -6.08 -24.01
CA ALA A 282 -2.33 -5.31 -23.95
C ALA A 282 -2.25 -4.01 -24.77
N LEU A 283 -1.12 -3.30 -24.70
CA LEU A 283 -0.88 -2.07 -25.47
C LEU A 283 -0.81 -2.35 -26.97
N LYS A 284 -0.06 -3.39 -27.36
CA LYS A 284 0.04 -3.82 -28.76
C LYS A 284 -1.33 -4.21 -29.34
N ASN A 285 -2.13 -4.95 -28.58
CA ASN A 285 -3.45 -5.43 -29.01
C ASN A 285 -4.48 -4.31 -29.15
N THR A 286 -4.26 -3.16 -28.50
CA THR A 286 -5.11 -1.97 -28.63
C THR A 286 -4.62 -1.00 -29.72
N GLY A 287 -3.47 -1.27 -30.36
CA GLY A 287 -2.87 -0.38 -31.35
C GLY A 287 -2.26 0.89 -30.75
N GLU A 288 -2.08 0.92 -29.43
CA GLU A 288 -1.53 2.04 -28.68
C GLU A 288 0.00 1.91 -28.56
N VAL A 289 0.67 3.02 -28.21
CA VAL A 289 2.13 3.08 -28.04
C VAL A 289 2.52 3.52 -26.64
N GLU A 290 3.70 3.08 -26.19
CA GLU A 290 4.28 3.48 -24.90
C GLU A 290 5.19 4.70 -25.12
N ASP A 291 4.57 5.88 -25.15
CA ASP A 291 5.22 7.17 -25.46
C ASP A 291 5.30 8.11 -24.24
N GLY A 292 4.77 7.68 -23.09
CA GLY A 292 4.72 8.50 -21.87
C GLY A 292 3.65 9.59 -21.91
N ASP A 293 2.70 9.54 -22.83
CA ASP A 293 1.55 10.45 -22.91
C ASP A 293 0.34 9.88 -22.14
N TYR A 294 0.10 10.47 -20.96
CA TYR A 294 -0.95 10.06 -20.03
C TYR A 294 -2.18 10.95 -20.13
N ASP A 295 -3.35 10.44 -19.71
CA ASP A 295 -4.63 11.18 -19.79
C ASP A 295 -4.57 12.54 -19.10
N TRP A 296 -3.89 12.62 -17.95
CA TRP A 296 -3.77 13.86 -17.19
C TRP A 296 -2.94 14.94 -17.88
N MET A 297 -2.19 14.60 -18.93
CA MET A 297 -1.47 15.58 -19.77
C MET A 297 -2.39 16.23 -20.79
N LYS A 298 -3.51 15.59 -21.13
CA LYS A 298 -4.49 16.07 -22.12
C LYS A 298 -5.53 17.01 -21.52
N LEU A 299 -5.58 17.11 -20.20
CA LEU A 299 -6.48 18.01 -19.47
C LEU A 299 -6.25 19.48 -19.87
N ASN A 300 -7.28 20.31 -19.65
CA ASN A 300 -7.23 21.77 -19.89
C ASN A 300 -6.82 22.13 -21.32
N ASN A 301 -7.41 21.46 -22.32
CA ASN A 301 -7.10 21.64 -23.74
C ASN A 301 -5.62 21.35 -24.06
N GLY A 302 -5.07 20.27 -23.49
CA GLY A 302 -3.67 19.86 -23.71
C GLY A 302 -2.62 20.63 -22.89
N LYS A 303 -3.04 21.42 -21.90
CA LYS A 303 -2.14 22.11 -20.95
C LYS A 303 -1.77 21.25 -19.74
N GLY A 304 -2.36 20.07 -19.62
CA GLY A 304 -2.14 19.14 -18.52
C GLY A 304 -2.79 19.56 -17.20
N TRP A 305 -2.71 18.66 -16.21
CA TRP A 305 -3.24 18.85 -14.87
C TRP A 305 -2.63 20.05 -14.13
N GLU A 306 -1.40 20.43 -14.49
CA GLU A 306 -0.63 21.52 -13.87
C GLU A 306 -1.32 22.88 -14.02
N ALA A 307 -2.14 23.04 -15.07
CA ALA A 307 -2.93 24.24 -15.28
C ALA A 307 -4.07 24.39 -14.25
N ILE A 308 -4.49 23.30 -13.58
CA ILE A 308 -5.49 23.32 -12.50
C ILE A 308 -4.92 24.00 -11.24
N SER A 309 -3.60 23.86 -11.02
CA SER A 309 -2.88 24.33 -9.83
C SER A 309 -2.68 25.85 -9.79
N LYS A 310 -2.91 26.56 -10.91
CA LYS A 310 -2.77 28.02 -10.99
C LYS A 310 -3.99 28.80 -10.48
N HIS A 311 -5.11 28.13 -10.19
CA HIS A 311 -6.24 28.74 -9.51
C HIS A 311 -6.12 28.57 -7.97
N PRO A 312 -6.22 29.65 -7.16
CA PRO A 312 -6.02 29.59 -5.72
C PRO A 312 -6.99 28.68 -4.93
N SER A 313 -8.05 28.19 -5.57
CA SER A 313 -9.16 27.47 -4.94
C SER A 313 -9.03 25.94 -4.99
N SER A 314 -8.10 25.39 -5.77
CA SER A 314 -8.13 23.97 -6.17
C SER A 314 -7.36 23.00 -5.27
N HIS A 315 -6.58 23.47 -4.30
CA HIS A 315 -5.72 22.60 -3.49
C HIS A 315 -6.42 21.93 -2.28
N ASN A 316 -7.74 22.05 -2.15
CA ASN A 316 -8.50 21.48 -1.01
C ASN A 316 -8.91 20.00 -1.17
N TYR A 317 -8.53 19.31 -2.26
CA TYR A 317 -9.06 17.97 -2.53
C TYR A 317 -8.38 16.82 -1.76
N HIS A 318 -7.23 17.04 -1.11
CA HIS A 318 -6.65 16.04 -0.19
C HIS A 318 -7.48 15.81 1.08
N THR A 319 -8.63 16.48 1.24
CA THR A 319 -9.41 16.48 2.49
C THR A 319 -10.69 15.61 2.44
N ALA A 320 -11.00 14.93 1.33
CA ALA A 320 -12.33 14.30 1.16
C ALA A 320 -12.40 12.76 1.10
N HIS A 321 -11.29 12.01 1.12
CA HIS A 321 -11.37 10.54 0.98
C HIS A 321 -10.76 9.69 2.11
N ASN A 322 -10.22 10.32 3.16
CA ASN A 322 -9.87 9.65 4.43
C ASN A 322 -10.97 9.72 5.50
N GLN A 323 -12.17 10.22 5.17
CA GLN A 323 -13.32 10.01 6.04
C GLN A 323 -13.86 8.60 5.84
N THR A 324 -13.79 7.81 6.91
CA THR A 324 -14.95 7.02 7.32
C THR A 324 -16.22 7.83 7.08
N HIS A 325 -17.03 7.50 6.07
CA HIS A 325 -18.39 8.00 5.98
C HIS A 325 -19.16 7.48 7.21
N GLY A 326 -19.25 8.33 8.23
CA GLY A 326 -20.20 8.26 9.32
C GLY A 326 -20.97 9.58 9.37
N ALA A 327 -22.29 9.46 9.56
CA ALA A 327 -23.28 10.50 9.83
C ALA A 327 -23.83 11.31 8.62
N ASN A 328 -24.81 10.72 7.92
CA ASN A 328 -26.02 11.46 7.63
C ASN A 328 -27.02 11.15 8.74
N GLY A 329 -27.22 12.12 9.66
CA GLY A 329 -28.42 12.18 10.47
C GLY A 329 -29.55 12.68 9.58
N GLU A 330 -30.52 11.83 9.29
CA GLU A 330 -31.80 12.28 8.76
C GLU A 330 -32.48 13.16 9.81
N LEU A 331 -32.66 14.43 9.48
CA LEU A 331 -33.72 15.26 10.04
C LEU A 331 -35.06 14.59 9.72
N ARG A 332 -35.67 13.96 10.71
CA ARG A 332 -37.12 13.72 10.70
C ARG A 332 -37.82 15.05 11.00
N LEU A 333 -38.49 15.58 9.98
CA LEU A 333 -39.56 16.56 10.12
C LEU A 333 -40.70 15.92 10.92
N LEU A 334 -40.99 16.47 12.11
CA LEU A 334 -42.26 16.30 12.81
C LEU A 334 -42.85 17.68 13.06
N SER A 335 -44.14 17.81 12.72
CA SER A 335 -44.97 19.01 12.77
C SER A 335 -45.25 19.50 14.22
N PRO A 336 -45.75 20.74 14.40
CA PRO A 336 -45.53 21.51 15.62
C PRO A 336 -46.63 21.32 16.67
N ALA A 337 -46.23 21.17 17.94
CA ALA A 337 -47.14 21.33 19.08
C ALA A 337 -46.43 22.03 20.26
N GLN A 338 -46.90 23.26 20.52
CA GLN A 338 -47.03 23.96 21.80
C GLN A 338 -45.77 24.30 22.63
N VAL A 339 -45.47 25.60 22.59
CA VAL A 339 -44.52 26.35 23.41
C VAL A 339 -44.88 26.27 24.91
N ARG A 340 -43.93 25.88 25.76
CA ARG A 340 -43.86 26.28 27.18
C ARG A 340 -42.47 26.82 27.48
N GLN A 341 -42.43 28.04 28.03
CA GLN A 341 -41.20 28.74 28.43
C GLN A 341 -40.56 28.10 29.69
N PRO A 342 -39.22 28.12 29.83
CA PRO A 342 -38.56 27.71 31.07
C PRO A 342 -38.53 28.85 32.12
N PRO A 343 -38.51 28.54 33.43
CA PRO A 343 -38.49 29.56 34.49
C PRO A 343 -37.11 30.19 34.69
N GLN A 344 -37.12 31.46 35.10
CA GLN A 344 -35.94 32.25 35.46
C GLN A 344 -35.20 31.73 36.71
N LEU A 345 -33.87 31.85 36.68
CA LEU A 345 -32.95 31.55 37.77
C LEU A 345 -32.96 32.67 38.83
N THR A 346 -33.15 32.33 40.10
CA THR A 346 -33.01 33.26 41.24
C THR A 346 -31.65 33.10 41.96
N PRO A 347 -31.11 34.16 42.59
CA PRO A 347 -29.73 34.20 43.10
C PRO A 347 -29.60 33.63 44.52
N SER A 348 -30.05 32.39 44.74
CA SER A 348 -30.05 31.76 46.08
C SER A 348 -29.35 30.40 46.16
N ARG A 349 -28.38 30.11 45.28
CA ARG A 349 -27.56 28.88 45.36
C ARG A 349 -26.04 29.11 45.30
N LEU A 350 -25.57 30.19 45.91
CA LEU A 350 -24.14 30.50 46.03
C LEU A 350 -23.49 30.02 47.34
N ASN A 351 -24.19 29.28 48.21
CA ASN A 351 -23.60 28.72 49.45
C ASN A 351 -24.21 27.35 49.81
N ALA A 352 -23.87 26.29 49.06
CA ALA A 352 -24.13 24.92 49.48
C ALA A 352 -22.79 24.15 49.59
N PRO A 353 -22.52 23.44 50.71
CA PRO A 353 -21.27 22.71 50.90
C PRO A 353 -21.14 21.51 49.96
N HIS A 354 -19.93 21.27 49.45
CA HIS A 354 -19.59 20.15 48.58
C HIS A 354 -19.65 18.79 49.30
N PRO A 355 -20.01 17.69 48.61
CA PRO A 355 -19.94 16.34 49.17
C PRO A 355 -18.48 15.84 49.29
N PRO A 356 -18.17 14.98 50.29
CA PRO A 356 -16.82 14.47 50.51
C PRO A 356 -16.39 13.40 49.48
N PRO A 357 -15.07 13.23 49.24
CA PRO A 357 -14.52 12.25 48.30
C PRO A 357 -14.51 10.81 48.86
N PRO A 358 -14.50 9.77 47.99
CA PRO A 358 -14.53 8.37 48.41
C PRO A 358 -13.17 7.86 48.94
N SER A 359 -13.22 6.99 49.95
CA SER A 359 -12.06 6.40 50.66
C SER A 359 -11.36 5.26 49.88
N PRO A 360 -10.06 4.97 50.15
CA PRO A 360 -9.28 3.96 49.42
C PRO A 360 -9.58 2.53 49.90
N GLY A 361 -9.87 1.63 48.95
CA GLY A 361 -10.07 0.19 49.20
C GLY A 361 -8.76 -0.55 49.55
N LYS A 362 -8.84 -1.45 50.54
CA LYS A 362 -7.76 -2.35 50.97
C LYS A 362 -7.61 -3.57 50.04
N PRO A 363 -6.41 -4.19 49.97
CA PRO A 363 -6.10 -5.24 49.00
C PRO A 363 -6.66 -6.62 49.38
N MET A 364 -7.11 -7.35 48.36
CA MET A 364 -7.71 -8.68 48.41
C MET A 364 -6.62 -9.75 48.60
N VAL A 365 -6.68 -10.45 49.72
CA VAL A 365 -5.85 -11.62 50.05
C VAL A 365 -6.45 -12.87 49.40
N GLN A 366 -5.61 -13.64 48.71
CA GLN A 366 -5.94 -14.95 48.15
C GLN A 366 -6.10 -15.98 49.28
N THR A 367 -7.31 -16.54 49.42
CA THR A 367 -7.57 -17.75 50.19
C THR A 367 -7.51 -18.96 49.26
N ARG A 368 -6.48 -19.79 49.42
CA ARG A 368 -6.44 -21.17 48.91
C ARG A 368 -7.12 -22.08 49.94
N GLY A 369 -8.09 -22.87 49.49
CA GLY A 369 -8.72 -23.95 50.25
C GLY A 369 -8.50 -25.31 49.58
N ASP A 370 -7.80 -26.17 50.33
CA ASP A 370 -8.02 -27.59 50.60
C ASP A 370 -7.77 -28.78 49.61
N ARG A 371 -6.95 -29.70 50.17
CA ARG A 371 -6.90 -31.20 50.12
C ARG A 371 -6.41 -31.88 48.84
N GLN A 372 -5.66 -32.99 48.84
CA GLN A 372 -5.03 -33.92 49.82
C GLN A 372 -4.16 -34.88 48.98
N ASN A 373 -2.92 -35.27 49.38
CA ASN A 373 -2.58 -36.66 49.77
C ASN A 373 -1.07 -36.92 50.04
N ALA A 374 -0.85 -37.81 51.01
CA ALA A 374 0.26 -38.77 51.22
C ALA A 374 1.66 -38.32 51.73
N GLN A 375 1.90 -38.62 53.02
CA GLN A 375 3.01 -39.36 53.67
C GLN A 375 4.33 -39.56 52.87
N GLY A 376 5.56 -39.43 53.39
CA GLY A 376 6.07 -39.23 54.75
C GLY A 376 7.62 -39.29 54.74
N VAL A 377 8.20 -39.31 55.94
CA VAL A 377 9.63 -39.55 56.29
C VAL A 377 10.54 -38.30 56.39
N MET A 378 10.90 -38.01 57.65
CA MET A 378 11.98 -37.14 58.16
C MET A 378 13.27 -37.96 58.37
N PRO A 379 14.41 -37.43 58.89
CA PRO A 379 15.06 -36.12 58.68
C PRO A 379 16.59 -36.27 58.49
N THR A 380 17.36 -35.19 58.30
CA THR A 380 18.42 -34.73 59.24
C THR A 380 19.44 -33.74 58.64
N LYS A 381 19.78 -32.74 59.47
CA LYS A 381 21.07 -32.02 59.63
C LYS A 381 21.49 -30.92 58.62
N ARG A 382 21.09 -29.69 58.95
CA ARG A 382 21.90 -28.47 59.28
C ARG A 382 23.46 -28.62 59.34
N PRO A 383 24.24 -27.51 59.41
CA PRO A 383 24.07 -26.13 58.86
C PRO A 383 25.41 -25.46 58.41
N SER A 384 25.36 -24.14 58.17
CA SER A 384 26.44 -23.11 58.26
C SER A 384 27.39 -22.98 57.06
N GLY A 385 27.80 -21.80 56.58
CA GLY A 385 27.59 -20.38 56.92
C GLY A 385 27.90 -19.53 55.66
N GLN A 386 27.26 -18.38 55.43
CA GLN A 386 27.81 -17.01 55.62
C GLN A 386 29.34 -16.89 55.40
N ALA A 387 29.91 -15.85 54.80
CA ALA A 387 29.48 -14.66 54.06
C ALA A 387 30.78 -13.91 53.69
N GLY A 388 30.76 -13.13 52.61
CA GLY A 388 31.74 -12.06 52.33
C GLY A 388 33.04 -12.53 51.69
N GLY A 389 33.68 -11.79 50.79
CA GLY A 389 33.40 -10.48 50.24
C GLY A 389 34.61 -10.01 49.40
N LEU A 390 34.33 -9.13 48.44
CA LEU A 390 35.18 -8.06 47.91
C LEU A 390 36.48 -8.41 47.10
N GLN A 391 36.44 -7.96 45.83
CA GLN A 391 37.43 -7.11 45.12
C GLN A 391 38.87 -7.64 44.97
N LYS A 392 39.60 -7.57 43.85
CA LYS A 392 39.56 -6.77 42.60
C LYS A 392 40.63 -7.38 41.62
N PRO A 393 40.94 -6.80 40.45
CA PRO A 393 41.27 -7.51 39.20
C PRO A 393 42.78 -7.76 39.01
N VAL A 394 43.17 -8.46 37.93
CA VAL A 394 44.30 -8.12 37.02
C VAL A 394 44.47 -9.18 35.91
N ALA A 395 44.67 -8.67 34.69
CA ALA A 395 45.37 -9.20 33.50
C ALA A 395 45.04 -10.57 32.85
N THR A 396 44.64 -10.46 31.58
CA THR A 396 44.86 -11.33 30.40
C THR A 396 46.35 -11.67 30.15
N PRO A 397 46.78 -12.42 29.10
CA PRO A 397 46.08 -13.32 28.15
C PRO A 397 46.84 -14.65 27.86
N THR A 398 46.20 -15.74 27.37
CA THR A 398 46.78 -16.61 26.31
C THR A 398 45.83 -17.72 25.80
N ALA A 399 45.99 -18.05 24.50
CA ALA A 399 45.85 -19.37 23.85
C ALA A 399 44.46 -20.04 23.78
N SER A 400 43.77 -20.03 22.62
CA SER A 400 43.94 -20.91 21.43
C SER A 400 43.47 -22.35 21.63
N THR A 401 42.42 -22.76 20.90
CA THR A 401 42.24 -24.17 20.51
C THR A 401 41.47 -24.24 19.19
N GLN A 402 42.18 -24.67 18.14
CA GLN A 402 41.64 -25.26 16.91
C GLN A 402 41.08 -26.65 17.20
N ALA A 403 40.02 -27.04 16.51
CA ALA A 403 39.73 -28.45 16.25
C ALA A 403 39.26 -28.61 14.80
N GLN A 404 40.11 -29.21 13.98
CA GLN A 404 39.80 -29.82 12.69
C GLN A 404 39.23 -31.23 12.93
N PHE A 405 38.28 -31.65 12.10
CA PHE A 405 38.13 -33.07 11.75
C PHE A 405 37.88 -33.24 10.24
N GLN A 406 38.61 -34.20 9.69
CA GLN A 406 38.71 -34.68 8.30
C GLN A 406 37.38 -35.31 7.82
N ALA A 407 36.91 -34.99 6.62
CA ALA A 407 37.17 -35.66 5.33
C ALA A 407 36.71 -37.12 5.24
N SER A 408 35.66 -37.35 4.45
CA SER A 408 35.39 -38.61 3.77
C SER A 408 34.84 -38.32 2.37
N ASN A 409 35.48 -38.92 1.37
CA ASN A 409 35.25 -38.80 -0.06
C ASN A 409 34.90 -40.22 -0.56
N THR A 410 33.85 -40.39 -1.37
CA THR A 410 33.81 -41.46 -2.39
C THR A 410 32.72 -41.22 -3.45
N ASN A 411 33.22 -41.13 -4.70
CA ASN A 411 32.70 -41.70 -5.95
C ASN A 411 31.42 -41.17 -6.63
N LEU A 412 31.64 -40.38 -7.69
CA LEU A 412 30.86 -40.42 -8.93
C LEU A 412 31.83 -40.41 -10.14
N PRO A 413 31.65 -41.29 -11.15
CA PRO A 413 32.49 -41.29 -12.35
C PRO A 413 32.00 -40.32 -13.45
N PRO A 414 32.88 -39.87 -14.37
CA PRO A 414 32.56 -38.89 -15.40
C PRO A 414 32.27 -39.55 -16.76
N THR A 415 31.40 -38.95 -17.58
CA THR A 415 31.43 -39.15 -19.03
C THR A 415 31.25 -37.84 -19.78
N THR A 416 32.09 -37.72 -20.80
CA THR A 416 32.41 -36.57 -21.63
C THR A 416 31.62 -36.60 -22.94
N ARG A 417 31.28 -35.38 -23.41
CA ARG A 417 31.18 -34.87 -24.80
C ARG A 417 30.57 -35.77 -25.90
N GLY A 418 29.46 -35.29 -26.47
CA GLY A 418 29.04 -35.51 -27.86
C GLY A 418 28.61 -34.18 -28.51
N PRO A 419 28.84 -33.96 -29.81
CA PRO A 419 28.84 -32.64 -30.44
C PRO A 419 27.49 -32.20 -31.02
N SER A 420 27.29 -30.88 -31.08
CA SER A 420 26.22 -30.18 -31.79
C SER A 420 26.41 -30.22 -33.31
N PRO A 421 25.34 -30.36 -34.13
CA PRO A 421 25.41 -30.06 -35.55
C PRO A 421 25.17 -28.58 -35.82
N GLN A 422 25.94 -28.09 -36.79
CA GLN A 422 25.99 -26.74 -37.33
C GLN A 422 24.69 -26.33 -38.02
N VAL A 423 24.35 -25.04 -37.85
CA VAL A 423 23.40 -24.30 -38.68
C VAL A 423 24.12 -23.88 -39.95
N LEU A 424 23.59 -24.26 -41.12
CA LEU A 424 24.02 -23.72 -42.41
C LEU A 424 22.88 -22.89 -43.03
N ASN A 425 23.24 -21.67 -43.41
CA ASN A 425 22.49 -20.74 -44.24
C ASN A 425 22.09 -21.35 -45.60
N ASN A 426 20.92 -20.98 -46.14
CA ASN A 426 20.86 -20.46 -47.51
C ASN A 426 19.56 -19.71 -47.84
N GLN A 427 19.73 -18.61 -48.56
CA GLN A 427 18.73 -17.70 -49.11
C GLN A 427 18.24 -18.15 -50.51
N GLN A 428 17.10 -17.55 -50.92
CA GLN A 428 16.63 -17.22 -52.28
C GLN A 428 16.00 -18.30 -53.19
N ASN A 429 14.69 -18.21 -53.46
CA ASN A 429 14.11 -17.59 -54.68
C ASN A 429 12.60 -17.93 -54.89
N GLN A 430 11.81 -16.91 -55.25
CA GLN A 430 10.46 -16.96 -55.88
C GLN A 430 10.62 -16.90 -57.43
N PRO A 431 9.55 -16.81 -58.27
CA PRO A 431 8.26 -17.53 -58.34
C PRO A 431 7.98 -18.06 -59.79
N ARG A 432 6.86 -18.79 -60.04
CA ARG A 432 6.27 -18.90 -61.39
C ARG A 432 4.77 -19.22 -61.42
N ASN A 433 4.14 -18.71 -62.48
CA ASN A 433 2.71 -18.43 -62.73
C ASN A 433 1.77 -19.64 -63.02
N ASN A 434 0.51 -19.45 -62.61
CA ASN A 434 -0.82 -19.63 -63.28
C ASN A 434 -0.88 -20.09 -64.76
N PRO A 435 -1.96 -20.77 -65.24
CA PRO A 435 -3.34 -20.20 -65.43
C PRO A 435 -4.50 -21.23 -65.26
N ALA A 436 -5.83 -21.01 -65.39
CA ALA A 436 -6.77 -19.88 -65.41
C ALA A 436 -8.23 -20.47 -65.29
N GLU A 437 -9.15 -19.58 -64.91
CA GLU A 437 -10.63 -19.60 -64.77
C GLU A 437 -11.49 -20.21 -65.92
N PRO A 438 -12.83 -20.37 -65.71
CA PRO A 438 -13.75 -19.32 -66.20
C PRO A 438 -14.89 -18.90 -65.23
N LYS A 439 -15.26 -17.63 -65.38
CA LYS A 439 -16.28 -16.79 -64.70
C LYS A 439 -17.73 -17.11 -65.05
N ARG A 440 -18.67 -16.64 -64.21
CA ARG A 440 -19.95 -16.02 -64.65
C ARG A 440 -20.35 -14.84 -63.75
N SER A 441 -20.98 -13.83 -64.36
CA SER A 441 -21.23 -12.48 -63.83
C SER A 441 -22.72 -12.13 -63.70
N PHE A 442 -23.00 -11.17 -62.80
CA PHE A 442 -23.82 -9.95 -62.95
C PHE A 442 -25.34 -10.02 -63.29
N MET A 443 -26.09 -9.41 -62.35
CA MET A 443 -27.36 -8.66 -62.50
C MET A 443 -28.73 -9.35 -62.64
N GLN A 444 -29.69 -8.75 -61.92
CA GLN A 444 -31.17 -8.89 -61.89
C GLN A 444 -31.70 -10.08 -61.05
N ARG A 445 -32.56 -9.92 -60.03
CA ARG A 445 -33.82 -9.14 -59.89
C ARG A 445 -34.12 -8.87 -58.38
N LEU A 446 -34.32 -7.60 -57.95
CA LEU A 446 -35.60 -6.88 -57.63
C LEU A 446 -36.31 -7.35 -56.32
N SER A 447 -36.25 -6.57 -55.22
CA SER A 447 -37.24 -5.54 -54.73
C SER A 447 -38.42 -6.16 -53.96
N ALA A 448 -39.00 -5.66 -52.86
CA ALA A 448 -39.07 -4.40 -52.11
C ALA A 448 -39.47 -4.77 -50.64
N ALA A 449 -39.66 -3.95 -49.60
CA ALA A 449 -40.09 -2.57 -49.47
C ALA A 449 -39.89 -2.09 -48.00
N PHE A 450 -39.48 -0.82 -47.86
CA PHE A 450 -39.90 0.20 -46.89
C PHE A 450 -40.15 -0.14 -45.40
N CYS A 451 -39.45 0.58 -44.51
CA CYS A 451 -40.14 1.43 -43.54
C CYS A 451 -39.23 2.58 -43.04
N CYS A 452 -39.74 3.80 -43.17
CA CYS A 452 -39.20 5.05 -42.64
C CYS A 452 -40.34 5.71 -41.83
N GLY A 453 -40.03 6.22 -40.63
CA GLY A 453 -40.66 7.44 -40.09
C GLY A 453 -41.89 7.35 -39.16
N MET A 454 -41.68 7.75 -37.89
CA MET A 454 -42.46 8.68 -37.03
C MET A 454 -41.71 8.71 -35.67
N LEU A 455 -41.35 9.82 -35.01
CA LEU A 455 -41.77 11.23 -35.01
C LEU A 455 -40.56 12.10 -34.60
#